data_AF-A0A5F2BT21-F1
#
_entry.id   AF-A0A5F2BT21-F1
#
_cell.length_a   1.000
_cell.length_b   1.000
_cell.length_c   1.000
_cell.angle_alpha   90.00
_cell.angle_beta   90.00
_cell.angle_gamma   90.00
#
_symmetry.space_group_name_H-M   'P 1'
#
loop_
_entity.id
_entity.type
_entity.pdbx_description
1 polymer ?
#
loop_
_entity_poly.entity_id
_entity_poly.type
_entity_poly.pdbx_seq_one_letter_code
_entity_poly.pdbx_strand_id
1 'polypeptide(L)' 'MEINRCSQCAQRDSMRQTDLCEECLIRKFKPLISLSDKIRSLHSNDMVSSIQEEPKGAA' A
#
# COMPACT_ATOMS: atom_id res chain seq x y z
N MET A 1 -33.52 -7.46 -8.50
CA MET A 1 -32.06 -7.42 -8.35
C MET A 1 -31.76 -6.16 -7.57
N GLU A 2 -31.28 -6.27 -6.34
CA GLU A 2 -30.97 -5.10 -5.51
C GLU A 2 -29.69 -4.46 -6.05
N ILE A 3 -29.80 -3.22 -6.53
CA ILE A 3 -28.67 -2.48 -7.09
C ILE A 3 -27.96 -1.81 -5.92
N ASN A 4 -26.88 -2.44 -5.43
CA ASN A 4 -26.03 -1.82 -4.41
C ASN A 4 -25.22 -0.71 -5.08
N ARG A 5 -25.57 0.54 -4.80
CA ARG A 5 -24.83 1.70 -5.32
C ARG A 5 -23.62 1.99 -4.44
N CYS A 6 -22.57 2.48 -5.07
CA CYS A 6 -21.37 2.97 -4.40
C CYS A 6 -21.73 4.01 -3.34
N SER A 7 -21.34 3.76 -2.09
CA SER A 7 -21.61 4.64 -0.94
C SER A 7 -20.95 6.02 -1.07
N GLN A 8 -19.91 6.14 -1.89
CA GLN A 8 -19.15 7.38 -2.04
C GLN A 8 -19.60 8.26 -3.21
N CYS A 9 -19.94 7.67 -4.35
CA CYS A 9 -20.32 8.45 -5.53
C CYS A 9 -21.78 8.30 -5.95
N ALA A 10 -22.49 7.25 -5.50
CA ALA A 10 -23.88 6.92 -5.84
C ALA A 10 -24.21 6.85 -7.35
N GLN A 11 -23.19 6.92 -8.23
CA GLN A 11 -23.30 6.93 -9.69
C GLN A 11 -23.09 5.56 -10.31
N ARG A 12 -22.36 4.68 -9.62
CA ARG A 12 -21.99 3.34 -10.08
C ARG A 12 -22.34 2.31 -9.04
N ASP A 13 -22.43 1.06 -9.47
CA ASP A 13 -22.66 -0.06 -8.58
C ASP A 13 -21.41 -0.36 -7.75
N SER A 14 -21.62 -0.78 -6.51
CA SER A 14 -20.55 -1.24 -5.64
C SER A 14 -20.08 -2.62 -6.07
N MET A 15 -18.81 -2.94 -5.78
CA MET A 15 -18.30 -4.29 -6.02
C MET A 15 -18.87 -5.29 -5.00
N ARG A 16 -18.86 -6.59 -5.31
CA ARG A 16 -19.53 -7.62 -4.46
C ARG A 16 -19.07 -7.67 -3.00
N GLN A 17 -17.84 -7.27 -2.70
CA GLN A 17 -17.23 -7.39 -1.36
C GLN A 17 -17.08 -6.04 -0.65
N THR A 18 -17.59 -4.96 -1.23
CA THR A 18 -17.44 -3.60 -0.67
C THR A 18 -18.66 -2.75 -1.02
N ASP A 19 -18.86 -1.69 -0.26
CA ASP A 19 -19.80 -0.61 -0.55
C ASP A 19 -19.27 0.39 -1.60
N LEU A 20 -18.06 0.21 -2.14
CA LEU A 20 -17.45 1.12 -3.12
C LEU A 20 -17.42 0.55 -4.54
N CYS A 21 -17.46 1.42 -5.54
CA CYS A 21 -17.13 1.08 -6.92
C CYS A 21 -15.61 1.03 -7.14
N GLU A 22 -15.19 0.42 -8.24
CA GLU A 22 -13.77 0.25 -8.60
C GLU A 22 -12.97 1.57 -8.59
N GLU A 23 -13.52 2.64 -9.16
CA GLU A 23 -12.81 3.94 -9.19
C GLU A 23 -12.64 4.54 -7.80
N CYS A 24 -13.65 4.42 -6.94
CA CYS A 24 -13.57 4.89 -5.56
C CYS A 24 -12.56 4.05 -4.75
N LEU A 25 -12.50 2.74 -4.98
CA LEU A 25 -11.47 1.87 -4.39
C LEU A 25 -10.07 2.34 -4.79
N ILE A 26 -9.80 2.49 -6.10
CA ILE A 26 -8.49 2.92 -6.59
C ILE A 26 -8.09 4.26 -5.98
N ARG A 27 -9.00 5.26 -5.98
CA ARG A 27 -8.70 6.58 -5.40
C ARG A 27 -8.40 6.52 -3.91
N LYS A 28 -9.12 5.67 -3.16
CA LYS A 28 -8.94 5.52 -1.70
C LYS A 28 -7.65 4.80 -1.34
N PHE A 29 -7.26 3.77 -2.11
CA PHE A 29 -6.11 2.92 -1.78
C PHE A 29 -4.80 3.32 -2.49
N LYS A 30 -4.85 4.05 -3.60
CA LYS A 30 -3.64 4.54 -4.31
C LYS A 30 -2.67 5.32 -3.41
N PRO A 31 -3.12 6.21 -2.50
CA PRO A 31 -2.21 6.89 -1.58
C PRO A 31 -1.49 5.94 -0.62
N LEU A 32 -2.13 4.83 -0.23
CA LEU A 32 -1.53 3.85 0.68
C LEU A 32 -0.41 3.06 -0.01
N ILE A 33 -0.49 2.84 -1.32
CA ILE A 33 0.60 2.22 -2.10
C ILE A 33 1.83 3.12 -2.04
N SER A 34 1.69 4.41 -2.33
CA SER A 34 2.80 5.36 -2.26
C SER A 34 3.39 5.48 -0.84
N LEU A 35 2.57 5.35 0.19
CA LEU A 35 3.07 5.29 1.57
C LEU A 35 3.88 4.01 1.81
N SER A 36 3.39 2.87 1.32
CA SER A 36 4.10 1.58 1.45
C SER A 36 5.45 1.58 0.73
N ASP A 37 5.54 2.22 -0.44
CA ASP A 37 6.80 2.36 -1.19
C ASP A 37 7.82 3.23 -0.44
N LYS A 38 7.35 4.32 0.18
CA LYS A 38 8.20 5.19 1.02
C LYS A 38 8.73 4.45 2.26
N ILE A 39 7.87 3.70 2.95
CA ILE A 39 8.29 2.89 4.10
C ILE A 39 9.34 1.87 3.66
N ARG A 40 9.10 1.12 2.58
CA ARG A 40 10.08 0.16 2.05
C ARG A 40 11.41 0.83 1.73
N SER A 41 11.38 1.99 1.07
CA SER A 41 12.59 2.76 0.74
C SER A 41 13.37 3.20 1.99
N LEU A 42 12.70 3.67 3.03
CA LEU A 42 13.35 4.02 4.30
C LEU A 42 14.06 2.81 4.91
N HIS A 43 13.35 1.69 5.07
CA HIS A 43 13.92 0.47 5.64
C HIS A 43 15.04 -0.15 4.80
N SER A 44 15.00 0.00 3.47
CA SER A 44 16.09 -0.46 2.58
C SER A 44 17.35 0.39 2.71
N ASN A 45 17.22 1.69 2.98
CA ASN A 45 18.39 2.57 3.17
C ASN A 45 19.04 2.38 4.55
N ASP A 46 18.27 2.04 5.58
CA ASP A 46 18.80 1.80 6.93
C ASP A 46 19.61 0.49 7.02
N MET A 47 19.34 -0.49 6.16
CA MET A 47 20.09 -1.77 6.16
C MET A 47 21.45 -1.68 5.46
N VAL A 48 21.64 -0.73 4.53
CA VAL A 48 22.91 -0.60 3.78
C VAL A 48 23.99 0.12 4.60
N SER A 49 23.62 0.90 5.62
CA SER A 49 24.60 1.62 6.45
C SER A 49 25.17 0.79 7.61
N SER A 50 24.66 -0.41 7.90
CA SER A 50 25.08 -1.19 9.09
C SER A 50 25.92 -2.43 8.77
N ILE A 51 26.40 -2.60 7.54
CA ILE A 51 27.28 -3.72 7.16
C ILE A 51 28.66 -3.18 6.79
N GLN A 52 29.35 -2.58 7.76
CA GLN A 52 30.81 -2.49 7.76
C GLN A 52 31.27 -2.83 9.17
N GLU A 53 31.54 -4.10 9.43
CA GLU A 53 32.74 -4.59 10.11
C GLU A 53 32.81 -6.10 9.86
N GLU A 54 33.69 -6.48 8.93
CA GLU A 54 34.22 -7.84 8.84
C GLU A 54 34.86 -8.18 10.20
N PRO A 55 34.45 -9.24 10.92
CA PRO A 55 35.20 -9.66 12.08
C PRO A 55 36.49 -10.30 11.55
N LYS A 56 37.60 -9.57 11.61
CA LYS A 56 38.95 -10.13 11.52
C LYS A 56 39.08 -11.19 12.62
N GLY A 57 38.94 -12.46 12.24
CA GLY A 57 39.29 -13.59 13.08
C GLY A 57 40.76 -13.47 13.46
N ALA A 58 41.01 -13.25 14.76
CA ALA A 58 42.34 -13.25 15.33
C ALA A 58 42.76 -14.69 15.67
N ALA A 59 43.96 -15.03 15.19
CA ALA A 59 44.92 -16.07 15.61
C ALA A 59 44.43 -17.52 15.82
#